data_AF-A0A354BP25-F1
#
_entry.id   AF-A0A354BP25-F1
#
_cell.length_a   1.000
_cell.length_b   1.000
_cell.length_c   1.000
_cell.angle_alpha   90.00
_cell.angle_beta   90.00
_cell.angle_gamma   90.00
#
_symmetry.space_group_name_H-M   'P 1'
#
loop_
_entity.id
_entity.type
_entity.pdbx_description
1 polymer ?
#
loop_
_entity_poly.entity_id
_entity_poly.type
_entity_poly.pdbx_seq_one_letter_code
_entity_poly.pdbx_strand_id
1 'polypeptide(L)'
;SITEMLFALGLGEQIVGVTEFCDYPAGAKSKAKVGYVNPNMETIIGLQPDMVLAPKDFLRPDLQMKLEQLKIPVFVLDAKTLEDIPLQIHTLGAMFEKTSAANDVTQ
;
A
#
# COMPACT_ATOMS: atom_id res chain seq x y z
N SER A 1 8.71 -3.98 -0.06
CA SER A 1 7.86 -2.83 0.30
C SER A 1 6.52 -2.93 -0.44
N ILE A 2 5.39 -2.58 0.19
CA ILE A 2 4.06 -2.58 -0.47
C ILE A 2 4.04 -1.64 -1.68
N THR A 3 4.59 -0.44 -1.52
CA THR A 3 4.67 0.54 -2.61
C THR A 3 5.40 -0.02 -3.82
N GLU A 4 6.55 -0.66 -3.62
CA GLU A 4 7.33 -1.24 -4.71
C GLU A 4 6.57 -2.36 -5.44
N MET A 5 5.86 -3.22 -4.70
CA MET A 5 5.03 -4.26 -5.30
C MET A 5 3.95 -3.67 -6.20
N LEU A 6 3.25 -2.61 -5.76
CA LEU A 6 2.23 -1.94 -6.57
C LEU A 6 2.82 -1.30 -7.84
N PHE A 7 4.01 -0.69 -7.73
CA PHE A 7 4.70 -0.15 -8.90
C PHE A 7 5.13 -1.26 -9.87
N ALA A 8 5.63 -2.40 -9.37
CA ALA A 8 5.99 -3.55 -10.20
C ALA A 8 4.77 -4.13 -10.95
N LEU A 9 3.57 -4.01 -10.35
CA LEU A 9 2.30 -4.38 -10.99
C LEU A 9 1.74 -3.32 -11.96
N GLY A 10 2.46 -2.21 -12.16
CA GLY A 10 2.01 -1.11 -13.03
C GLY A 10 0.89 -0.26 -12.44
N LEU A 11 0.70 -0.27 -11.13
CA LEU A 11 -0.34 0.47 -10.41
C LEU A 11 0.15 1.85 -9.91
N GLY A 12 1.35 2.27 -10.33
CA GLY A 12 2.00 3.49 -9.85
C GLY A 12 1.16 4.76 -9.97
N GLU A 13 0.38 4.91 -11.04
CA GLU A 13 -0.52 6.06 -11.26
C GLU A 13 -1.68 6.12 -10.25
N GLN A 14 -2.12 4.97 -9.74
CA GLN A 14 -3.26 4.87 -8.82
C GLN A 14 -2.85 5.14 -7.36
N ILE A 15 -1.54 5.17 -7.08
CA ILE A 15 -1.03 5.50 -5.75
C ILE A 15 -1.13 7.01 -5.55
N VAL A 16 -2.00 7.44 -4.64
CA VAL A 16 -2.19 8.87 -4.29
C VAL A 16 -1.32 9.32 -3.11
N GLY A 17 -0.91 8.38 -2.25
CA GLY A 17 -0.11 8.68 -1.06
C GLY A 17 0.77 7.50 -0.65
N VAL A 18 1.91 7.82 -0.04
CA VAL A 18 2.89 6.86 0.47
C VAL A 18 3.51 7.35 1.77
N THR A 19 4.20 6.47 2.50
CA THR A 19 4.95 6.88 3.69
C THR A 19 6.22 7.67 3.31
N GLU A 20 6.82 8.37 4.27
CA GLU A 20 8.05 9.15 4.08
C GLU A 20 9.20 8.31 3.52
N PHE A 21 9.25 7.03 3.89
CA PHE A 21 10.32 6.11 3.53
C PHE A 21 10.15 5.48 2.16
N CYS A 22 8.99 5.64 1.51
CA CYS A 22 8.78 5.12 0.17
C CYS A 22 9.51 6.01 -0.85
N ASP A 23 10.68 5.57 -1.29
CA ASP A 23 11.58 6.33 -2.17
C ASP A 23 11.95 5.58 -3.46
N TYR A 24 11.47 4.34 -3.62
CA TYR A 24 11.64 3.52 -4.81
C TYR A 24 10.28 2.96 -5.32
N PRO A 25 10.09 2.85 -6.65
CA PRO A 25 10.89 3.47 -7.72
C PRO A 25 10.80 5.00 -7.68
N ALA A 26 11.50 5.70 -8.59
CA ALA A 26 11.56 7.16 -8.60
C ALA A 26 10.17 7.85 -8.54
N GLY A 27 9.15 7.23 -9.15
CA GLY A 27 7.76 7.70 -9.09
C GLY A 27 7.13 7.67 -7.69
N ALA A 28 7.66 6.92 -6.72
CA ALA A 28 7.20 6.94 -5.33
C ALA A 28 7.60 8.25 -4.61
N LYS A 29 8.68 8.89 -5.05
CA LYS A 29 9.16 10.16 -4.47
C LYS A 29 8.23 11.34 -4.77
N SER A 30 7.49 11.28 -5.88
CA SER A 30 6.55 12.34 -6.27
C SER A 30 5.16 12.19 -5.62
N LYS A 31 4.89 11.08 -4.94
CA LYS A 31 3.60 10.85 -4.26
C LYS A 31 3.52 11.65 -2.97
N ALA A 32 2.30 12.03 -2.57
CA ALA A 32 2.06 12.72 -1.32
C ALA A 32 2.55 11.89 -0.13
N LYS A 33 3.18 12.54 0.85
CA LYS A 33 3.70 11.89 2.05
C LYS A 33 2.65 11.96 3.15
N VAL A 34 2.27 10.78 3.66
CA VAL A 34 1.13 10.66 4.58
C VAL A 34 1.53 10.36 6.02
N GLY A 35 2.82 10.37 6.37
CA GLY A 35 3.30 9.88 7.66
C GLY A 35 3.64 8.39 7.66
N TYR A 36 4.40 7.97 8.68
CA TYR A 36 4.82 6.58 8.89
C TYR A 36 4.31 6.05 10.23
N VAL A 37 4.93 6.45 11.35
CA VAL A 37 4.50 6.01 12.70
C VAL A 37 3.15 6.62 13.09
N ASN A 38 2.93 7.88 12.72
CA ASN A 38 1.70 8.62 13.00
C ASN A 38 1.21 9.25 11.68
N PRO A 39 0.44 8.51 10.87
CA PRO A 39 -0.05 9.05 9.62
C PRO A 39 -0.91 10.30 9.80
N ASN A 40 -0.73 11.28 8.92
CA ASN A 40 -1.50 12.51 8.91
C ASN A 40 -2.88 12.25 8.31
N MET A 41 -3.90 12.21 9.19
CA MET A 41 -5.27 11.91 8.78
C MET A 41 -5.87 12.98 7.85
N GLU A 42 -5.54 14.26 8.03
CA GLU A 42 -6.04 15.33 7.15
C GLU A 42 -5.52 15.14 5.73
N THR A 43 -4.25 14.76 5.59
CA THR A 43 -3.64 14.44 4.30
C THR A 43 -4.28 13.21 3.68
N ILE A 44 -4.46 12.13 4.45
CA ILE A 44 -5.11 10.90 3.96
C ILE A 44 -6.54 11.22 3.47
N ILE A 45 -7.32 11.97 4.24
CA ILE A 45 -8.69 12.35 3.85
C ILE A 45 -8.67 13.22 2.60
N GLY A 46 -7.77 14.21 2.53
CA GLY A 46 -7.64 15.12 1.39
C GLY A 46 -7.25 14.43 0.08
N LEU A 47 -6.57 13.29 0.15
CA LEU A 47 -6.22 12.46 -1.00
C LEU A 47 -7.38 11.58 -1.50
N GLN A 48 -8.48 11.49 -0.74
CA GLN A 48 -9.66 10.70 -1.08
C GLN A 48 -9.35 9.26 -1.55
N PRO A 49 -8.59 8.45 -0.79
CA PRO A 49 -8.23 7.12 -1.21
C PRO A 49 -9.44 6.19 -1.21
N ASP A 50 -9.53 5.33 -2.23
CA ASP A 50 -10.50 4.24 -2.25
C ASP A 50 -10.18 3.16 -1.20
N MET A 51 -8.90 3.02 -0.82
CA MET A 51 -8.42 2.02 0.13
C MET A 51 -7.02 2.36 0.66
N VAL A 52 -6.69 1.88 1.86
CA VAL A 52 -5.35 1.88 2.44
C VAL A 52 -4.77 0.46 2.43
N LEU A 53 -3.54 0.31 1.93
CA LEU A 53 -2.76 -0.92 2.04
C LEU A 53 -1.69 -0.73 3.11
N ALA A 54 -1.68 -1.58 4.13
CA ALA A 54 -0.74 -1.44 5.26
C ALA A 54 -0.24 -2.79 5.77
N PRO A 55 1.01 -2.89 6.26
CA PRO A 55 1.44 -4.06 7.00
C PRO A 55 0.70 -4.13 8.34
N LYS A 56 0.53 -5.34 8.85
CA LYS A 56 -0.20 -5.57 10.11
C LYS A 56 0.36 -4.77 11.28
N ASP A 57 1.69 -4.71 11.40
CA ASP A 57 2.37 -4.01 12.50
C ASP A 57 2.22 -2.49 12.46
N PHE A 58 1.76 -1.93 11.33
CA PHE A 58 1.54 -0.49 11.16
C PHE A 58 0.12 -0.06 11.52
N LEU A 59 -0.82 -1.00 11.60
CA LEU A 59 -2.22 -0.73 11.92
C LEU A 59 -2.45 -0.80 13.41
N ARG A 60 -2.08 0.28 14.11
CA ARG A 60 -2.46 0.45 15.50
C ARG A 60 -3.99 0.58 15.64
N PRO A 61 -4.57 0.12 16.77
CA PRO A 61 -6.02 0.17 16.97
C PRO A 61 -6.63 1.56 16.80
N ASP A 62 -5.92 2.61 17.21
CA ASP A 62 -6.38 4.00 17.10
C ASP A 62 -6.46 4.48 15.65
N LEU A 63 -5.51 4.08 14.80
CA LEU A 63 -5.49 4.41 13.39
C LEU A 63 -6.57 3.62 12.64
N GLN A 64 -6.69 2.32 12.92
CA GLN A 64 -7.71 1.47 12.32
C GLN A 64 -9.11 1.99 12.61
N MET A 65 -9.42 2.31 13.87
CA MET A 65 -10.73 2.84 14.26
C MET A 65 -11.07 4.15 13.55
N LYS A 66 -10.09 5.04 13.34
CA LYS A 66 -10.29 6.30 12.58
C LYS A 66 -10.59 6.03 11.12
N LEU A 67 -9.84 5.14 10.47
CA LEU A 67 -10.07 4.77 9.06
C LEU A 67 -11.45 4.12 8.88
N GLU A 68 -11.86 3.26 9.81
CA GLU A 68 -13.19 2.63 9.83
C GLU A 68 -14.31 3.67 10.01
N GLN A 69 -14.17 4.62 10.94
CA GLN A 69 -15.14 5.71 11.13
C GLN A 69 -15.31 6.56 9.86
N LEU A 70 -14.22 6.74 9.11
CA LEU A 70 -14.20 7.46 7.83
C LEU A 70 -14.65 6.59 6.64
N LYS A 71 -14.97 5.31 6.88
CA LYS A 71 -15.35 4.32 5.87
C LYS A 71 -14.28 4.12 4.78
N ILE A 72 -13.01 4.33 5.13
CA ILE A 72 -11.88 4.05 4.24
C ILE A 72 -11.47 2.60 4.49
N PRO A 73 -11.66 1.69 3.53
CA PRO A 73 -11.31 0.29 3.71
C PRO A 73 -9.80 0.13 3.84
N VAL A 74 -9.40 -0.82 4.67
CA VAL A 74 -7.99 -1.14 4.92
C VAL A 74 -7.76 -2.59 4.55
N PHE A 75 -6.78 -2.85 3.68
CA PHE A 75 -6.34 -4.19 3.36
C PHE A 75 -4.95 -4.43 3.96
N VAL A 76 -4.85 -5.50 4.75
CA VAL A 76 -3.67 -5.81 5.55
C VAL A 76 -2.79 -6.82 4.83
N LEU A 77 -1.51 -6.50 4.71
CA LEU A 77 -0.49 -7.37 4.14
C LEU A 77 0.47 -7.83 5.26
N ASP A 78 0.28 -9.06 5.76
CA ASP A 78 1.06 -9.62 6.86
C ASP A 78 2.18 -10.54 6.32
N ALA A 79 3.26 -9.95 5.78
CA ALA A 79 4.44 -10.71 5.35
C ALA A 79 5.37 -10.91 6.54
N LYS A 80 5.73 -12.18 6.81
CA LYS A 80 6.57 -12.57 7.93
C LYS A 80 7.94 -13.05 7.47
N THR A 81 8.01 -13.63 6.26
CA THR A 81 9.26 -14.12 5.67
C THR A 81 9.45 -13.59 4.25
N LEU A 82 10.63 -13.81 3.68
CA LEU A 82 10.92 -13.41 2.30
C LEU A 82 10.08 -14.20 1.29
N GLU A 83 9.75 -15.44 1.61
CA GLU A 83 8.91 -16.33 0.81
C GLU A 83 7.44 -15.84 0.73
N ASP A 84 7.01 -14.99 1.66
CA ASP A 84 5.68 -14.37 1.61
C ASP A 84 5.59 -13.26 0.56
N ILE A 85 6.72 -12.70 0.12
CA ILE A 85 6.72 -11.57 -0.83
C ILE A 85 6.06 -11.96 -2.16
N PRO A 86 6.44 -13.07 -2.84
CA PRO A 86 5.73 -13.50 -4.05
C PRO A 86 4.24 -13.73 -3.81
N LEU A 87 3.84 -14.29 -2.66
CA LEU A 87 2.44 -14.52 -2.32
C LEU A 87 1.65 -13.22 -2.22
N GLN A 88 2.25 -12.17 -1.64
CA GLN A 88 1.65 -10.84 -1.60
C GLN A 88 1.55 -10.21 -2.98
N ILE A 89 2.57 -10.36 -3.83
CA ILE A 89 2.52 -9.87 -5.22
C ILE A 89 1.39 -10.54 -5.98
N HIS A 90 1.20 -11.86 -5.84
CA HIS A 90 0.07 -12.56 -6.45
C HIS A 90 -1.29 -12.14 -5.87
N THR A 91 -1.37 -11.91 -4.56
CA THR A 91 -2.60 -11.43 -3.90
C THR A 91 -3.02 -10.07 -4.44
N LEU A 92 -2.07 -9.13 -4.53
CA LEU A 92 -2.28 -7.81 -5.11
C LEU A 92 -2.58 -7.91 -6.61
N GLY A 93 -1.88 -8.80 -7.32
CA GLY A 93 -2.13 -9.11 -8.73
C GLY A 93 -3.57 -9.56 -8.98
N ALA A 94 -4.11 -10.46 -8.17
CA ALA A 94 -5.50 -10.89 -8.26
C ALA A 94 -6.47 -9.75 -7.89
N MET A 95 -6.17 -8.98 -6.85
CA MET A 95 -7.03 -7.89 -6.38
C MET A 95 -7.19 -6.75 -7.39
N PHE A 96 -6.13 -6.45 -8.14
CA PHE A 96 -6.11 -5.33 -9.11
C PHE A 96 -6.14 -5.78 -10.57
N GLU A 97 -6.50 -7.05 -10.83
CA GLU A 97 -6.55 -7.62 -12.19
C GLU A 97 -5.22 -7.52 -12.95
N LYS A 98 -4.10 -7.66 -12.21
CA LYS A 98 -2.70 -7.66 -12.69
C LYS A 98 -2.01 -9.02 -12.58
N THR A 99 -2.76 -10.12 -12.67
CA THR A 99 -2.20 -11.48 -12.52
C THR A 99 -1.04 -11.78 -13.47
N SER A 100 -1.08 -11.31 -14.72
CA SER A 100 0.04 -11.48 -15.66
C SER A 100 1.30 -10.77 -15.17
N ALA A 101 1.19 -9.49 -14.80
CA ALA A 101 2.33 -8.74 -14.27
C ALA A 101 2.85 -9.33 -12.95
N ALA A 102 1.96 -9.85 -12.11
CA ALA A 102 2.37 -10.54 -10.89
C ALA A 102 3.22 -11.78 -11.17
N ASN A 103 2.84 -12.58 -12.17
CA ASN A 103 3.63 -13.74 -12.59
C ASN A 103 5.00 -13.32 -13.16
N ASP A 104 5.04 -12.27 -13.99
CA ASP A 104 6.29 -11.80 -14.59
C ASP A 104 7.28 -11.27 -13.55
N VAL A 105 6.77 -10.66 -12.47
CA VAL A 105 7.59 -10.11 -11.38
C VAL A 105 8.12 -11.19 -10.43
N THR A 106 7.46 -12.35 -10.33
CA THR A 106 7.82 -13.42 -9.39
C THR A 106 8.58 -14.60 -10.02
N GLN A 107 8.88 -14.55 -11.33
CA GLN A 107 9.76 -15.51 -12.02
C GLN A 107 11.24 -15.25 -11.73
#